data_AF-A0A8T3A4H3-F1
#
_entry.id   AF-A0A8T3A4H3-F1
#
_cell.length_a   1.000
_cell.length_b   1.000
_cell.length_c   1.000
_cell.angle_alpha   90.00
_cell.angle_beta   90.00
_cell.angle_gamma   90.00
#
_symmetry.space_group_name_H-M   'P 1'
#
loop_
_entity.id
_entity.type
_entity.pdbx_description
1 polymer ?
#
loop_
_entity_poly.entity_id
_entity_poly.type
_entity_poly.pdbx_seq_one_letter_code
_entity_poly.pdbx_strand_id
1 'polypeptide(L)'
;MTSKGFFCFACIGQATVGVVEQWGRFQRIAGPGFHFLNPFAGECLAGVLSTRVFSLEVRIETKTKDNVFVQLLCSIQYRVIKESADDAFYELQNPQEQIRAYVFDVVRAHVPRMTLDDLFEQKGEVAKAVLDELEKVMGAYGYNIEQILMVDIIPDSFVRKAMNEINAAQRLQLASIYKGEAEKTLLVKKAEAEAEAKYLGGVGIAKQRQAITEGLRANILNISNSVSGTSAKEVMDLIMVTQYFDTIKELGNSSKNTTVFLPHGPAM
;
A
#
# COMPACT_ATOMS: atom_id res chain seq x y z
N MET A 1 -21.11 -18.75 47.07
CA MET A 1 -21.72 -19.97 47.66
C MET A 1 -21.39 -21.15 46.76
N THR A 2 -20.24 -21.79 46.99
CA THR A 2 -19.85 -23.03 46.30
C THR A 2 -20.39 -24.21 47.11
N SER A 3 -21.38 -24.89 46.54
CA SER A 3 -21.78 -26.22 47.00
C SER A 3 -20.55 -27.13 46.87
N LYS A 4 -19.87 -27.41 48.00
CA LYS A 4 -18.86 -28.46 48.09
C LYS A 4 -19.60 -29.80 48.04
N GLY A 5 -20.06 -30.16 46.85
CA GLY A 5 -20.75 -31.42 46.60
C GLY A 5 -19.82 -32.59 46.89
N PHE A 6 -20.32 -33.52 47.69
CA PHE A 6 -19.73 -34.82 48.04
C PHE A 6 -19.70 -35.77 46.82
N PHE A 7 -19.12 -35.35 45.70
CA PHE A 7 -18.96 -36.22 44.53
C PHE A 7 -17.58 -36.85 44.55
N CYS A 8 -17.52 -38.18 44.65
CA CYS A 8 -16.27 -38.95 44.61
C CYS A 8 -15.59 -38.94 43.22
N PHE A 9 -16.19 -38.30 42.22
CA PHE A 9 -15.77 -38.37 40.83
C PHE A 9 -15.80 -36.97 40.22
N ALA A 10 -14.70 -36.58 39.58
CA ALA A 10 -14.60 -35.35 38.81
C ALA A 10 -14.15 -35.67 37.38
N CYS A 11 -14.95 -35.27 36.40
CA CYS A 11 -14.55 -35.29 34.99
C CYS A 11 -13.99 -33.93 34.61
N ILE A 12 -12.73 -33.89 34.20
CA ILE A 12 -12.07 -32.67 33.75
C ILE A 12 -12.10 -32.64 32.22
N GLY A 13 -12.64 -31.55 31.69
CA GLY A 13 -12.77 -31.35 30.25
C GLY A 13 -11.43 -31.21 29.54
N GLN A 14 -11.45 -31.40 28.22
CA GLN A 14 -10.26 -31.20 27.41
C GLN A 14 -9.86 -29.72 27.40
N ALA A 15 -8.54 -29.48 27.45
CA ALA A 15 -7.93 -28.15 27.56
C ALA A 15 -8.28 -27.39 28.85
N THR A 16 -8.70 -28.10 29.91
CA THR A 16 -8.78 -27.57 31.26
C THR A 16 -7.93 -28.39 32.23
N VAL A 17 -7.57 -27.79 33.34
CA VAL A 17 -6.78 -28.37 34.41
C VAL A 17 -7.53 -28.13 35.73
N GLY A 18 -7.70 -29.19 36.52
CA GLY A 18 -8.34 -29.11 37.82
C GLY A 18 -7.30 -29.00 38.93
N VAL A 19 -7.55 -28.14 39.91
CA VAL A 19 -6.72 -28.02 41.11
C VAL A 19 -7.37 -28.84 42.22
N VAL A 20 -6.65 -29.85 42.73
CA VAL A 20 -7.13 -30.74 43.79
C VAL A 20 -6.49 -30.35 45.12
N GLU A 21 -7.35 -30.14 46.11
CA GLU A 21 -6.98 -29.83 47.48
C GLU A 21 -7.25 -31.03 48.39
N GLN A 22 -6.41 -31.21 49.40
CA GLN A 22 -6.66 -32.10 50.53
C GLN A 22 -6.77 -31.25 51.80
N TRP A 23 -7.94 -31.24 52.42
CA TRP A 23 -8.25 -30.44 53.62
C TRP A 23 -7.91 -28.95 53.46
N GLY A 24 -8.06 -28.41 52.25
CA GLY A 24 -7.75 -27.01 51.92
C GLY A 24 -6.28 -26.72 51.61
N ARG A 25 -5.40 -27.74 51.62
CA ARG A 25 -4.02 -27.62 51.13
C ARG A 25 -3.92 -28.17 49.72
N PHE A 26 -3.17 -27.49 48.86
CA PHE A 26 -2.84 -28.00 47.52
C PHE A 26 -2.18 -29.38 47.60
N GLN A 27 -2.66 -30.33 46.78
CA GLN A 27 -2.16 -31.70 46.73
C GLN A 27 -1.61 -32.06 45.35
N ARG A 28 -2.39 -31.86 44.28
CA ARG A 28 -1.99 -32.21 42.90
C ARG A 28 -2.77 -31.46 41.84
N ILE A 29 -2.18 -31.39 40.65
CA ILE A 29 -2.80 -30.90 39.42
C ILE A 29 -3.45 -32.08 38.67
N ALA A 30 -4.74 -32.00 38.42
CA ALA A 30 -5.50 -33.02 37.70
C ALA A 30 -5.68 -32.62 36.22
N GLY A 31 -5.08 -33.41 35.32
CA GLY A 31 -5.20 -33.21 33.87
C GLY A 31 -6.57 -33.63 33.30
N PRO A 32 -6.81 -33.45 32.00
CA PRO A 32 -8.06 -33.86 31.35
C PRO A 32 -8.32 -35.36 31.52
N GLY A 33 -9.55 -35.73 31.90
CA GLY A 33 -9.93 -37.12 32.12
C GLY A 33 -10.79 -37.34 33.36
N PHE A 34 -11.01 -38.61 33.68
CA PHE A 34 -11.77 -39.04 34.86
C PHE A 34 -10.84 -39.17 36.07
N HIS A 35 -11.16 -38.47 37.15
CA HIS A 35 -10.42 -38.52 38.40
C HIS A 35 -11.32 -38.98 39.54
N PHE A 36 -10.81 -39.94 40.32
CA PHE A 36 -11.42 -40.34 41.58
C PHE A 36 -10.90 -39.41 42.69
N LEU A 37 -11.82 -38.77 43.41
CA LEU A 37 -11.53 -37.92 44.55
C LEU A 37 -12.13 -38.59 45.78
N ASN A 38 -11.33 -38.84 46.81
CA ASN A 38 -11.84 -39.47 48.02
C ASN A 38 -12.28 -38.42 49.05
N PRO A 39 -13.60 -38.14 49.20
CA PRO A 39 -14.08 -37.15 50.16
C PRO A 39 -13.84 -37.57 51.62
N PHE A 40 -13.65 -38.86 51.93
CA PHE A 40 -13.32 -39.32 53.28
C PHE A 40 -11.86 -39.03 53.66
N ALA A 41 -10.96 -39.01 52.68
CA ALA A 41 -9.60 -38.48 52.83
C ALA A 41 -9.57 -36.95 52.75
N GLY A 42 -10.75 -36.32 52.56
CA GLY A 42 -10.98 -34.89 52.36
C GLY A 42 -10.27 -34.28 51.16
N GLU A 43 -10.11 -35.08 50.10
CA GLU A 43 -9.79 -34.57 48.77
C GLU A 43 -11.02 -33.87 48.17
N CYS A 44 -10.84 -32.66 47.64
CA CYS A 44 -11.88 -31.92 46.94
C CYS A 44 -11.32 -31.14 45.74
N LEU A 45 -12.13 -30.97 44.71
CA LEU A 45 -11.80 -30.11 43.57
C LEU A 45 -12.01 -28.65 43.97
N ALA A 46 -10.93 -27.88 44.03
CA ALA A 46 -10.95 -26.46 44.41
C ALA A 46 -11.48 -25.58 43.27
N GLY A 47 -11.06 -25.90 42.04
CA GLY A 47 -11.44 -25.16 40.85
C GLY A 47 -10.90 -25.81 39.58
N VAL A 48 -11.35 -25.27 38.45
CA VAL A 48 -10.90 -25.69 37.12
C VAL A 48 -10.42 -24.46 36.37
N LEU A 49 -9.19 -24.52 35.88
CA LEU A 49 -8.58 -23.49 35.05
C LEU A 49 -8.58 -23.95 33.59
N SER A 50 -8.91 -23.03 32.68
CA SER A 50 -8.76 -23.28 31.25
C SER A 50 -7.33 -23.01 30.82
N THR A 51 -6.77 -23.95 30.07
CA THR A 51 -5.44 -23.82 29.45
C THR A 51 -5.51 -23.28 28.02
N ARG A 52 -6.71 -22.90 27.55
CA ARG A 52 -6.90 -22.27 26.25
C ARG A 52 -6.30 -20.86 26.24
N VAL A 53 -6.00 -20.36 25.05
CA VAL A 53 -5.54 -18.99 24.87
C VAL A 53 -6.71 -18.04 25.15
N PHE A 54 -6.47 -17.08 26.02
CA PHE A 54 -7.35 -15.97 26.30
C PHE A 54 -6.85 -14.73 25.57
N SER A 55 -7.79 -13.89 25.13
CA SER A 55 -7.50 -12.59 24.55
C SER A 55 -8.05 -11.51 25.47
N LEU A 56 -7.22 -10.55 25.85
CA LEU A 56 -7.59 -9.38 26.63
C LEU A 56 -7.31 -8.12 25.83
N GLU A 57 -8.35 -7.34 25.59
CA GLU A 57 -8.24 -6.02 24.98
C GLU A 57 -8.07 -4.96 26.07
N VAL A 58 -7.03 -4.14 25.95
CA VAL A 58 -6.71 -3.07 26.88
C VAL A 58 -6.72 -1.74 26.13
N ARG A 59 -7.48 -0.77 26.67
CA ARG A 59 -7.54 0.59 26.15
C ARG A 59 -6.78 1.51 27.09
N ILE A 60 -5.78 2.22 26.57
CA ILE A 60 -4.90 3.08 27.35
C ILE A 60 -4.93 4.49 26.79
N GLU A 61 -5.21 5.46 27.66
CA GLU A 61 -5.06 6.86 27.31
C GLU A 61 -3.71 7.38 27.82
N THR A 62 -2.94 7.97 26.91
CA THR A 62 -1.64 8.55 27.23
C THR A 62 -1.35 9.77 26.35
N LYS A 63 -0.30 10.49 26.70
CA LYS A 63 0.21 11.63 25.93
C LYS A 63 1.52 11.25 25.25
N THR A 64 1.69 11.70 24.01
CA THR A 64 2.97 11.62 23.30
C THR A 64 3.88 12.79 23.69
N LYS A 65 5.13 12.76 23.22
CA LYS A 65 6.12 13.83 23.41
C LYS A 65 5.63 15.20 22.90
N ASP A 66 4.80 15.20 21.87
CA ASP A 66 4.22 16.42 21.27
C ASP A 66 2.97 16.92 22.01
N ASN A 67 2.69 16.37 23.20
CA ASN A 67 1.54 16.70 24.03
C ASN A 67 0.19 16.44 23.32
N VAL A 68 0.15 15.45 22.43
CA VAL A 68 -1.09 14.96 21.82
C VAL A 68 -1.66 13.83 22.68
N PHE A 69 -2.94 13.91 22.99
CA PHE A 69 -3.66 12.81 23.63
C PHE A 69 -3.96 11.72 22.59
N VAL A 70 -3.59 10.48 22.94
CA VAL A 70 -3.83 9.29 22.13
C VAL A 70 -4.47 8.20 22.97
N GLN A 71 -5.39 7.46 22.36
CA GLN A 71 -5.94 6.23 22.89
C GLN A 71 -5.31 5.04 22.16
N LEU A 72 -4.63 4.18 22.90
CA LEU A 72 -3.97 2.98 22.40
C LEU A 72 -4.85 1.77 22.67
N LEU A 73 -5.10 0.97 21.64
CA LEU A 73 -5.79 -0.31 21.75
C LEU A 73 -4.76 -1.43 21.60
N CYS A 74 -4.56 -2.19 22.68
CA CYS A 74 -3.67 -3.34 22.71
C CYS A 74 -4.49 -4.62 22.88
N SER A 75 -4.13 -5.69 22.16
CA SER A 75 -4.67 -7.03 22.33
C SER A 75 -3.56 -7.94 22.85
N ILE A 76 -3.81 -8.55 24.00
CA ILE A 76 -2.84 -9.39 24.71
C ILE A 76 -3.40 -10.80 24.74
N GLN A 77 -2.62 -11.73 24.23
CA GLN A 77 -2.95 -13.15 24.27
C GLN A 77 -2.10 -13.86 25.29
N TYR A 78 -2.76 -14.56 26.20
CA TYR A 78 -2.09 -15.26 27.29
C TYR A 78 -2.78 -16.59 27.59
N ARG A 79 -2.05 -17.51 28.21
CA ARG A 79 -2.60 -18.78 28.68
C ARG A 79 -1.93 -19.22 29.98
N VAL A 80 -2.61 -20.09 30.72
CA VAL A 80 -2.05 -20.72 31.91
C VAL A 80 -1.07 -21.81 31.50
N ILE A 81 0.12 -21.83 32.11
CA ILE A 81 1.10 -22.90 31.97
C ILE A 81 0.59 -24.11 32.75
N LYS A 82 0.52 -25.28 32.12
CA LYS A 82 -0.07 -26.49 32.74
C LYS A 82 0.68 -26.95 33.99
N GLU A 83 1.99 -26.75 34.00
CA GLU A 83 2.91 -27.20 35.04
C GLU A 83 2.81 -26.31 36.29
N SER A 84 2.60 -25.00 36.12
CA SER A 84 2.45 -23.99 37.17
C SER A 84 0.99 -23.55 37.35
N ALA A 85 0.04 -24.47 37.13
CA ALA A 85 -1.38 -24.16 37.23
C ALA A 85 -1.84 -23.94 38.67
N ASP A 86 -1.08 -24.45 39.64
CA ASP A 86 -1.25 -24.19 41.07
C ASP A 86 -0.86 -22.77 41.45
N ASP A 87 0.31 -22.29 41.00
CA ASP A 87 0.73 -20.90 41.19
C ASP A 87 -0.30 -19.93 40.60
N ALA A 88 -0.74 -20.18 39.37
CA ALA A 88 -1.77 -19.39 38.71
C ALA A 88 -3.13 -19.38 39.43
N PHE A 89 -3.46 -20.42 40.20
CA PHE A 89 -4.73 -20.51 40.93
C PHE A 89 -4.67 -19.82 42.29
N TYR A 90 -3.55 -19.91 42.99
CA TYR A 90 -3.41 -19.42 44.37
C TYR A 90 -2.72 -18.08 44.51
N GLU A 91 -1.79 -17.74 43.62
CA GLU A 91 -1.01 -16.50 43.75
C GLU A 91 -1.74 -15.27 43.23
N LEU A 92 -2.58 -15.43 42.21
CA LEU A 92 -3.21 -14.30 41.53
C LEU A 92 -4.73 -14.42 41.46
N GLN A 93 -5.43 -13.52 42.17
CA GLN A 93 -6.89 -13.51 42.19
C GLN A 93 -7.50 -13.04 40.86
N ASN A 94 -6.93 -12.02 40.22
CA ASN A 94 -7.43 -11.46 38.96
C ASN A 94 -6.29 -11.16 37.97
N PRO A 95 -5.98 -12.11 37.06
CA PRO A 95 -4.90 -11.93 36.09
C PRO A 95 -5.15 -10.80 35.10
N GLN A 96 -6.40 -10.54 34.73
CA GLN A 96 -6.72 -9.51 33.74
C GLN A 96 -6.43 -8.11 34.26
N GLU A 97 -6.73 -7.83 35.53
CA GLU A 97 -6.44 -6.53 36.13
C GLU A 97 -4.95 -6.32 36.32
N GLN A 98 -4.22 -7.36 36.71
CA GLN A 98 -2.78 -7.30 36.90
C GLN A 98 -2.05 -7.06 35.57
N ILE A 99 -2.39 -7.82 34.52
CA ILE A 99 -1.88 -7.62 33.16
C ILE A 99 -2.14 -6.18 32.72
N ARG A 100 -3.38 -5.70 32.90
CA ARG A 100 -3.76 -4.33 32.53
C ARG A 100 -2.91 -3.28 33.26
N ALA A 101 -2.67 -3.45 34.56
CA ALA A 101 -1.86 -2.52 35.35
C ALA A 101 -0.41 -2.43 34.86
N TYR A 102 0.24 -3.57 34.56
CA TYR A 102 1.60 -3.57 34.03
C TYR A 102 1.68 -2.95 32.64
N VAL A 103 0.73 -3.25 31.76
CA VAL A 103 0.67 -2.63 30.43
C VAL A 103 0.53 -1.11 30.56
N PHE A 104 -0.32 -0.64 31.47
CA PHE A 104 -0.46 0.80 31.74
C PHE A 104 0.86 1.45 32.17
N ASP A 105 1.63 0.79 33.04
CA ASP A 105 2.90 1.32 33.53
C ASP A 105 3.94 1.41 32.42
N VAL A 106 4.15 0.32 31.67
CA VAL A 106 5.13 0.27 30.56
C VAL A 106 4.78 1.26 29.46
N VAL A 107 3.51 1.32 29.05
CA VAL A 107 3.06 2.24 28.00
C VAL A 107 3.21 3.70 28.45
N ARG A 108 2.93 4.02 29.72
CA ARG A 108 3.14 5.37 30.25
C ARG A 108 4.61 5.75 30.44
N ALA A 109 5.50 4.78 30.58
CA ALA A 109 6.94 5.04 30.63
C ALA A 109 7.55 5.29 29.23
N HIS A 110 7.07 4.58 28.21
CA HIS A 110 7.62 4.64 26.85
C HIS A 110 6.99 5.72 25.95
N VAL A 111 5.65 5.77 25.87
CA VAL A 111 4.95 6.60 24.86
C VAL A 111 5.21 8.10 24.99
N PRO A 112 5.30 8.70 26.20
CA PRO A 112 5.62 10.13 26.34
C PRO A 112 7.01 10.53 25.83
N ARG A 113 7.90 9.57 25.57
CA ARG A 113 9.25 9.83 25.03
C ARG A 113 9.29 9.88 23.49
N MET A 114 8.21 9.44 22.83
CA MET A 114 8.11 9.31 21.37
C MET A 114 7.15 10.37 20.81
N THR A 115 7.42 10.85 19.59
CA THR A 115 6.47 11.72 18.88
C THR A 115 5.26 10.92 18.40
N LEU A 116 4.18 11.58 17.99
CA LEU A 116 3.01 10.88 17.46
C LEU A 116 3.37 10.06 16.21
N ASP A 117 4.16 10.62 15.31
CA ASP A 117 4.56 9.96 14.07
C ASP A 117 5.49 8.76 14.37
N ASP A 118 6.48 8.93 15.26
CA ASP A 118 7.36 7.84 15.69
C ASP A 118 6.56 6.69 16.33
N LEU A 119 5.50 7.01 17.09
CA LEU A 119 4.64 6.00 17.72
C LEU A 119 3.88 5.16 16.68
N PHE A 120 3.44 5.77 15.58
CA PHE A 120 2.81 5.05 14.47
C PHE A 120 3.80 4.17 13.71
N GLU A 121 5.02 4.67 13.49
CA GLU A 121 6.08 3.94 12.77
C GLU A 121 6.64 2.78 13.62
N GLN A 122 6.89 3.01 14.91
CA GLN A 122 7.57 2.09 15.82
C GLN A 122 6.60 1.34 16.75
N LYS A 123 5.35 1.12 16.33
CA LYS A 123 4.35 0.39 17.15
C LYS A 123 4.78 -1.02 17.56
N GLY A 124 5.60 -1.69 16.75
CA GLY A 124 6.13 -3.01 17.05
C GLY A 124 7.16 -3.00 18.19
N GLU A 125 7.93 -1.92 18.31
CA GLU A 125 8.94 -1.78 19.36
C GLU A 125 8.29 -1.59 20.73
N VAL A 126 7.25 -0.77 20.81
CA VAL A 126 6.45 -0.61 22.04
C VAL A 126 5.77 -1.92 22.43
N ALA A 127 5.18 -2.64 21.47
CA ALA A 127 4.56 -3.94 21.73
C ALA A 127 5.58 -4.96 22.29
N LYS A 128 6.81 -4.97 21.75
CA LYS A 128 7.89 -5.84 22.22
C LYS A 128 8.35 -5.46 23.64
N ALA A 129 8.52 -4.16 23.92
CA ALA A 129 8.90 -3.70 25.26
C ALA A 129 7.86 -4.12 26.32
N VAL A 130 6.56 -4.03 25.99
CA VAL A 130 5.47 -4.50 26.85
C VAL A 130 5.53 -6.03 27.02
N LEU A 131 5.82 -6.78 25.96
CA LEU A 131 5.95 -8.24 26.02
C LEU A 131 7.07 -8.66 26.97
N ASP A 132 8.27 -8.09 26.81
CA ASP A 132 9.45 -8.44 27.59
C ASP A 132 9.29 -8.16 29.10
N GLU A 133 8.53 -7.13 29.47
CA GLU A 133 8.19 -6.82 30.86
C GLU A 133 7.10 -7.74 31.41
N LEU A 134 6.01 -7.93 30.65
CA LEU A 134 4.91 -8.79 31.09
C LEU A 134 5.34 -10.25 31.23
N GLU A 135 6.16 -10.77 30.34
CA GLU A 135 6.62 -12.16 30.38
C GLU A 135 7.41 -12.47 31.66
N LYS A 136 8.27 -11.55 32.10
CA LYS A 136 9.05 -11.70 33.35
C LYS A 136 8.15 -11.76 34.58
N VAL A 137 7.15 -10.89 34.64
CA VAL A 137 6.29 -10.78 35.82
C VAL A 137 5.20 -11.85 35.82
N MET A 138 4.50 -12.02 34.70
CA MET A 138 3.39 -12.98 34.59
C MET A 138 3.88 -14.42 34.53
N GLY A 139 5.11 -14.66 34.05
CA GLY A 139 5.75 -15.96 34.11
C GLY A 139 5.96 -16.47 35.53
N ALA A 140 6.25 -15.57 36.48
CA ALA A 140 6.36 -15.94 37.91
C ALA A 140 5.03 -16.43 38.49
N TYR A 141 3.90 -15.91 37.99
CA TYR A 141 2.55 -16.29 38.41
C TYR A 141 1.96 -17.47 37.59
N GLY A 142 2.77 -18.18 36.80
CA GLY A 142 2.30 -19.33 36.01
C GLY A 142 1.51 -18.98 34.74
N TYR A 143 1.60 -17.75 34.23
CA TYR A 143 0.98 -17.32 32.98
C TYR A 143 2.01 -17.13 31.87
N ASN A 144 1.76 -17.73 30.70
CA ASN A 144 2.53 -17.49 29.49
C ASN A 144 1.86 -16.42 28.64
N ILE A 145 2.63 -15.44 28.17
CA ILE A 145 2.17 -14.42 27.24
C ILE A 145 2.55 -14.87 25.83
N GLU A 146 1.56 -15.16 24.99
CA GLU A 146 1.78 -15.69 23.63
C GLU A 146 2.12 -14.58 22.65
N GLN A 147 1.35 -13.48 22.67
CA GLN A 147 1.60 -12.32 21.82
C GLN A 147 0.92 -11.07 22.35
N ILE A 148 1.52 -9.92 22.02
CA ILE A 148 0.95 -8.60 22.26
C ILE A 148 0.90 -7.87 20.92
N LEU A 149 -0.28 -7.38 20.55
CA LEU A 149 -0.49 -6.61 19.33
C LEU A 149 -1.03 -5.22 19.67
N MET A 150 -0.38 -4.18 19.14
CA MET A 150 -1.00 -2.85 19.06
C MET A 150 -1.98 -2.84 17.88
N VAL A 151 -3.28 -2.88 18.21
CA VAL A 151 -4.38 -2.94 17.25
C VAL A 151 -4.56 -1.59 16.57
N ASP A 152 -4.67 -0.53 17.36
CA ASP A 152 -4.92 0.81 16.85
C ASP A 152 -4.39 1.91 17.77
N ILE A 153 -4.10 3.07 17.17
CA ILE A 153 -3.65 4.30 17.83
C ILE A 153 -4.60 5.41 17.38
N ILE A 154 -5.44 5.86 18.30
CA ILE A 154 -6.54 6.78 18.02
C ILE A 154 -6.18 8.14 18.64
N PRO A 155 -5.63 9.09 17.86
CA PRO A 155 -5.44 10.46 18.34
C PRO A 155 -6.79 11.20 18.42
N ASP A 156 -6.78 12.33 19.13
CA ASP A 156 -7.92 13.26 19.16
C ASP A 156 -8.42 13.58 17.74
N SER A 157 -9.74 13.66 17.60
CA SER A 157 -10.42 13.98 16.35
C SER A 157 -9.89 15.24 15.65
N PHE A 158 -9.53 16.28 16.41
CA PHE A 158 -9.01 17.53 15.86
C PHE A 158 -7.62 17.32 15.24
N VAL A 159 -6.73 16.63 15.96
CA VAL A 159 -5.36 16.33 15.49
C VAL A 159 -5.43 15.42 14.26
N ARG A 160 -6.27 14.39 14.29
CA ARG A 160 -6.46 13.49 13.15
C ARG A 160 -6.88 14.24 11.89
N LYS A 161 -7.83 15.17 12.03
CA LYS A 161 -8.31 15.98 10.91
C LYS A 161 -7.21 16.87 10.37
N ALA A 162 -6.49 17.57 11.24
CA ALA A 162 -5.37 18.43 10.86
C ALA A 162 -4.25 17.65 10.14
N MET A 163 -3.86 16.47 10.66
CA MET A 163 -2.87 15.61 10.01
C MET A 163 -3.34 15.14 8.62
N ASN A 164 -4.61 14.75 8.49
CA ASN A 164 -5.17 14.36 7.20
C ASN A 164 -5.17 15.53 6.20
N GLU A 165 -5.47 16.75 6.65
CA GLU A 165 -5.40 17.96 5.82
C GLU A 165 -3.97 18.29 5.39
N ILE A 166 -3.00 18.22 6.30
CA ILE A 166 -1.57 18.43 6.00
C ILE A 166 -1.09 17.40 4.98
N ASN A 167 -1.38 16.11 5.20
CA ASN A 167 -1.00 15.03 4.29
C ASN A 167 -1.68 15.17 2.92
N ALA A 168 -2.95 15.58 2.88
CA ALA A 168 -3.65 15.85 1.64
C ALA A 168 -3.02 17.04 0.89
N ALA A 169 -2.70 18.13 1.59
CA ALA A 169 -2.06 19.30 1.01
C ALA A 169 -0.65 18.97 0.46
N GLN A 170 0.16 18.22 1.21
CA GLN A 170 1.48 17.76 0.75
C GLN A 170 1.37 16.85 -0.49
N ARG A 171 0.43 15.91 -0.49
CA ARG A 171 0.16 15.05 -1.66
C ARG A 171 -0.30 15.87 -2.87
N LEU A 172 -1.14 16.88 -2.66
CA LEU A 172 -1.60 17.79 -3.72
C LEU A 172 -0.44 18.64 -4.26
N GLN A 173 0.43 19.16 -3.39
CA GLN A 173 1.60 19.93 -3.80
C GLN A 173 2.56 19.09 -4.63
N LEU A 174 2.88 17.88 -4.16
CA LEU A 174 3.72 16.93 -4.88
C LEU A 174 3.11 16.55 -6.24
N ALA A 175 1.80 16.27 -6.29
CA ALA A 175 1.09 16.01 -7.53
C ALA A 175 1.11 17.21 -8.49
N SER A 176 1.03 18.44 -7.96
CA SER A 176 1.09 19.67 -8.77
C SER A 176 2.47 19.89 -9.36
N ILE A 177 3.53 19.59 -8.61
CA ILE A 177 4.92 19.62 -9.10
C ILE A 177 5.09 18.62 -10.25
N TYR A 178 4.69 17.36 -10.05
CA TYR A 178 4.79 16.35 -11.11
C TYR A 178 3.95 16.68 -12.34
N LYS A 179 2.77 17.26 -12.17
CA LYS A 179 1.95 17.74 -13.29
C LYS A 179 2.65 18.86 -14.05
N GLY A 180 3.22 19.84 -13.35
CA GLY A 180 3.98 20.92 -13.99
C GLY A 180 5.21 20.41 -14.76
N GLU A 181 5.95 19.46 -14.19
CA GLU A 181 7.07 18.81 -14.87
C GLU A 181 6.63 17.98 -16.09
N ALA A 182 5.52 17.26 -15.96
CA ALA A 182 4.93 16.50 -17.06
C ALA A 182 4.47 17.43 -18.20
N GLU A 183 3.79 18.53 -17.89
CA GLU A 183 3.36 19.53 -18.89
C GLU A 183 4.54 20.18 -19.60
N LYS A 184 5.59 20.55 -18.85
CA LYS A 184 6.83 21.07 -19.43
C LYS A 184 7.45 20.06 -20.40
N THR A 185 7.55 18.80 -19.97
CA THR A 185 8.13 17.72 -20.80
C THR A 185 7.30 17.46 -22.04
N LEU A 186 5.97 17.45 -21.92
CA LEU A 186 5.05 17.29 -23.04
C LEU A 186 5.18 18.44 -24.04
N LEU A 187 5.26 19.69 -23.58
CA LEU A 187 5.40 20.86 -24.44
C LEU A 187 6.72 20.84 -25.22
N VAL A 188 7.83 20.51 -24.55
CA VAL A 188 9.15 20.39 -25.18
C VAL A 188 9.13 19.29 -26.23
N LYS A 189 8.65 18.08 -25.88
CA LYS A 189 8.56 16.96 -26.84
C LYS A 189 7.66 17.27 -28.02
N LYS A 190 6.57 18.02 -27.82
CA LYS A 190 5.69 18.46 -28.90
C LYS A 190 6.40 19.44 -29.83
N ALA A 191 7.13 20.42 -29.28
CA ALA A 191 7.91 21.37 -30.07
C ALA A 191 9.03 20.67 -30.87
N GLU A 192 9.73 19.72 -30.25
CA GLU A 192 10.72 18.87 -30.92
C GLU A 192 10.08 18.05 -32.06
N ALA A 193 8.95 17.41 -31.79
CA ALA A 193 8.22 16.64 -32.80
C ALA A 193 7.72 17.51 -33.97
N GLU A 194 7.24 18.73 -33.70
CA GLU A 194 6.84 19.68 -34.75
C GLU A 194 8.02 20.17 -35.60
N ALA A 195 9.17 20.44 -34.96
CA ALA A 195 10.39 20.83 -35.66
C ALA A 195 10.91 19.69 -36.54
N GLU A 196 10.96 18.47 -36.00
CA GLU A 196 11.37 17.27 -36.71
C GLU A 196 10.42 16.95 -37.88
N ALA A 197 9.11 17.05 -37.67
CA ALA A 197 8.11 16.87 -38.72
C ALA A 197 8.28 17.86 -39.87
N LYS A 198 8.52 19.15 -39.57
CA LYS A 198 8.80 20.17 -40.60
C LYS A 198 10.09 19.89 -41.35
N TYR A 199 11.14 19.48 -40.65
CA TYR A 199 12.42 19.12 -41.27
C TYR A 199 12.29 17.91 -42.19
N LEU A 200 11.67 16.82 -41.72
CA LEU A 200 11.38 15.62 -42.51
C LEU A 200 10.50 15.93 -43.72
N GLY A 201 9.49 16.79 -43.57
CA GLY A 201 8.66 17.28 -44.67
C GLY A 201 9.46 18.04 -45.72
N GLY A 202 10.35 18.95 -45.31
CA GLY A 202 11.24 19.69 -46.21
C GLY A 202 12.22 18.78 -46.96
N VAL A 203 12.84 17.82 -46.26
CA VAL A 203 13.72 16.80 -46.88
C VAL A 203 12.93 15.93 -47.85
N GLY A 204 11.70 15.56 -47.50
CA GLY A 204 10.79 14.80 -48.36
C GLY A 204 10.50 15.53 -49.67
N ILE A 205 10.13 16.81 -49.61
CA ILE A 205 9.87 17.64 -50.79
C ILE A 205 11.14 17.79 -51.65
N ALA A 206 12.30 18.03 -51.02
CA ALA A 206 13.56 18.16 -51.76
C ALA A 206 13.94 16.86 -52.50
N LYS A 207 13.84 15.71 -51.83
CA LYS A 207 14.05 14.39 -52.43
C LYS A 207 13.04 14.09 -53.53
N GLN A 208 11.77 14.41 -53.32
CA GLN A 208 10.73 14.26 -54.33
C GLN A 208 11.03 15.11 -55.57
N ARG A 209 11.44 16.37 -55.39
CA ARG A 209 11.85 17.26 -56.50
C ARG A 209 13.03 16.69 -57.26
N GLN A 210 14.07 16.21 -56.58
CA GLN A 210 15.21 15.56 -57.21
C GLN A 210 14.81 14.33 -58.03
N ALA A 211 13.97 13.45 -57.48
CA ALA A 211 13.48 12.27 -58.17
C ALA A 211 12.67 12.62 -59.43
N ILE A 212 11.85 13.67 -59.37
CA ILE A 212 11.09 14.18 -60.53
C ILE A 212 12.04 14.72 -61.60
N THR A 213 13.02 15.56 -61.22
CA THR A 213 13.99 16.11 -62.18
C THR A 213 14.83 15.03 -62.84
N GLU A 214 15.27 14.01 -62.10
CA GLU A 214 16.01 12.88 -62.64
C GLU A 214 15.14 12.03 -63.59
N GLY A 215 13.88 11.75 -63.20
CA GLY A 215 12.93 11.05 -64.05
C GLY A 215 12.63 11.81 -65.35
N LEU A 216 12.47 13.13 -65.29
CA LEU A 216 12.32 13.99 -66.46
C LEU A 216 13.56 13.96 -67.35
N ARG A 217 14.76 14.06 -66.77
CA ARG A 217 16.04 13.97 -67.50
C ARG A 217 16.15 12.64 -68.25
N ALA A 218 15.84 11.53 -67.59
CA ALA A 218 15.85 10.20 -68.21
C ALA A 218 14.82 10.10 -69.36
N ASN A 219 13.61 10.63 -69.16
CA ASN A 219 12.59 10.67 -70.21
C ASN A 219 13.03 11.51 -71.42
N ILE A 220 13.65 12.67 -71.21
CA ILE A 220 14.17 13.53 -72.29
C ILE A 220 15.25 12.79 -73.10
N LEU A 221 16.19 12.12 -72.43
CA LEU A 221 17.24 11.33 -73.09
C LEU A 221 16.65 10.17 -73.91
N ASN A 222 15.64 9.48 -73.38
CA ASN A 222 14.97 8.39 -74.08
C ASN A 222 14.21 8.87 -75.33
N ILE A 223 13.49 10.00 -75.24
CA ILE A 223 12.75 10.58 -76.37
C ILE A 223 13.72 11.13 -77.43
N SER A 224 14.78 11.82 -77.00
CA SER A 224 15.82 12.34 -77.90
C SER A 224 16.55 11.24 -78.68
N ASN A 225 16.71 10.04 -78.10
CA ASN A 225 17.37 8.91 -78.76
C ASN A 225 16.44 8.13 -79.70
N SER A 226 15.12 8.17 -79.49
CA SER A 226 14.13 7.43 -80.27
C SER A 226 13.54 8.23 -81.45
N VAL A 227 13.67 9.56 -81.42
CA VAL A 227 13.20 10.45 -82.49
C VAL A 227 14.35 11.36 -82.94
N SER A 228 14.96 11.05 -84.09
CA SER A 228 16.05 11.84 -84.67
C SER A 228 15.52 13.15 -85.27
N GLY A 229 15.79 14.28 -84.63
CA GLY A 229 15.55 15.62 -85.19
C GLY A 229 14.85 16.64 -84.29
N THR A 230 14.44 16.28 -83.07
CA THR A 230 13.71 17.20 -82.18
C THR A 230 14.66 17.93 -81.22
N SER A 231 14.52 19.25 -81.12
CA SER A 231 15.33 20.05 -80.20
C SER A 231 14.88 19.82 -78.76
N ALA A 232 15.82 19.75 -77.81
CA ALA A 232 15.53 19.64 -76.37
C ALA A 232 14.53 20.72 -75.87
N LYS A 233 14.44 21.85 -76.59
CA LYS A 233 13.49 22.94 -76.32
C LYS A 233 12.03 22.54 -76.61
N GLU A 234 11.76 21.85 -77.72
CA GLU A 234 10.41 21.44 -78.12
C GLU A 234 9.84 20.34 -77.20
N VAL A 235 10.70 19.43 -76.71
CA VAL A 235 10.32 18.41 -75.73
C VAL A 235 9.98 19.04 -74.38
N MET A 236 10.74 20.06 -73.95
CA MET A 236 10.43 20.81 -72.73
C MET A 236 9.12 21.59 -72.83
N ASP A 237 8.84 22.22 -73.98
CA ASP A 237 7.60 22.96 -74.20
C ASP A 237 6.38 22.01 -74.16
N LEU A 238 6.47 20.81 -74.74
CA LEU A 238 5.41 19.81 -74.66
C LEU A 238 5.17 19.34 -73.21
N ILE A 239 6.25 19.09 -72.44
CA ILE A 239 6.15 18.69 -71.03
C ILE A 239 5.51 19.78 -70.17
N MET A 240 5.85 21.06 -70.42
CA MET A 240 5.24 22.20 -69.73
C MET A 240 3.74 22.27 -69.99
N VAL A 241 3.31 22.05 -71.25
CA VAL A 241 1.89 22.02 -71.62
C VAL A 241 1.17 20.85 -70.94
N THR A 242 1.77 19.65 -70.89
CA THR A 242 1.15 18.51 -70.20
C THR A 242 1.05 18.72 -68.70
N GLN A 243 2.11 19.25 -68.05
CA GLN A 243 2.08 19.57 -66.62
C GLN A 243 1.04 20.65 -66.30
N TYR A 244 0.89 21.64 -67.17
CA TYR A 244 -0.14 22.65 -67.04
C TYR A 244 -1.55 22.03 -67.06
N PHE A 245 -1.84 21.13 -68.01
CA PHE A 245 -3.14 20.45 -68.04
C PHE A 245 -3.36 19.48 -66.87
N ASP A 246 -2.32 18.78 -66.42
CA ASP A 246 -2.40 17.91 -65.25
C ASP A 246 -2.66 18.70 -63.97
N THR A 247 -1.99 19.84 -63.77
CA THR A 247 -2.27 20.73 -62.62
C THR A 247 -3.70 21.27 -62.65
N ILE A 248 -4.24 21.61 -63.82
CA ILE A 248 -5.65 22.01 -63.98
C ILE A 248 -6.59 20.87 -63.59
N LYS A 249 -6.31 19.64 -64.04
CA LYS A 249 -7.11 18.46 -63.73
C LYS A 249 -7.09 18.14 -62.22
N GLU A 250 -5.95 18.26 -61.58
CA GLU A 250 -5.77 18.01 -60.15
C GLU A 250 -6.48 19.09 -59.30
N LEU A 251 -6.41 20.36 -59.73
CA LEU A 251 -7.16 21.47 -59.13
C LEU A 251 -8.68 21.25 -59.22
N GLY A 252 -9.15 20.77 -60.38
CA GLY A 252 -10.56 20.48 -60.63
C GLY A 252 -11.13 19.31 -59.83
N ASN A 253 -10.27 18.38 -59.38
CA ASN A 253 -10.67 17.24 -58.55
C ASN A 253 -10.68 17.52 -57.04
N SER A 254 -10.09 18.63 -56.58
CA SER A 254 -10.12 19.04 -55.17
C SER A 254 -11.38 19.86 -54.88
N SER A 255 -12.35 19.26 -54.17
CA SER A 255 -13.73 19.76 -54.02
C SER A 255 -13.92 21.07 -53.22
N LYS A 256 -12.85 21.74 -52.77
CA LYS A 256 -12.90 22.96 -51.94
C LYS A 256 -12.18 24.20 -52.52
N ASN A 257 -11.74 24.18 -53.78
CA ASN A 257 -11.06 25.33 -54.38
C ASN A 257 -12.06 26.32 -55.03
N THR A 258 -12.21 27.52 -54.43
CA THR A 258 -13.07 28.61 -54.92
C THR A 258 -12.34 29.69 -55.73
N THR A 259 -11.01 29.64 -55.85
CA THR A 259 -10.22 30.65 -56.59
C THR A 259 -9.12 29.97 -57.39
N VAL A 260 -9.14 30.20 -58.71
CA VAL A 260 -8.15 29.70 -59.66
C VAL A 260 -7.39 30.90 -60.24
N PHE A 261 -6.10 31.01 -59.95
CA PHE A 261 -5.24 32.01 -60.57
C PHE A 261 -4.77 31.48 -61.94
N LEU A 262 -5.37 32.00 -63.00
CA LEU A 262 -4.93 31.78 -64.38
C LEU A 262 -3.82 32.79 -64.69
N PRO A 263 -2.57 32.35 -64.95
CA PRO A 263 -1.57 33.26 -65.48
C PRO A 263 -2.00 33.69 -66.89
N HIS A 264 -2.23 34.98 -67.10
CA HIS A 264 -2.25 35.54 -68.45
C HIS A 264 -0.84 35.43 -69.04
N GLY A 265 -0.65 34.66 -70.11
CA GLY A 265 0.66 34.58 -70.79
C GLY A 265 0.86 35.75 -71.77
N PRO A 266 1.99 35.80 -72.49
CA PRO A 266 3.39 35.78 -72.07
C PRO A 266 4.05 37.16 -72.30
N ALA A 267 5.01 37.58 -71.47
CA ALA A 267 6.08 38.42 -72.01
C ALA A 267 7.19 37.46 -72.45
N MET A 268 7.67 37.66 -73.67
CA MET A 268 8.68 36.87 -74.37
C MET A 268 9.87 36.42 -73.51
#